data_AF-A0A922SHU1-F1
#
_entry.id   AF-A0A922SHU1-F1
#
_cell.length_a   1.000
_cell.length_b   1.000
_cell.length_c   1.000
_cell.angle_alpha   90.00
_cell.angle_beta   90.00
_cell.angle_gamma   90.00
#
_symmetry.space_group_name_H-M   'P 1'
#
loop_
_entity.id
_entity.type
_entity.pdbx_description
1 polymer ?
#
loop_
_entity_poly.entity_id
_entity_poly.type
_entity_poly.pdbx_seq_one_letter_code
_entity_poly.pdbx_strand_id
1 'polypeptide(L)'
;MTRIAACFARPSNEERSVWSEILKLKAEQKGISMKDEFAAYSKLQRKINKLESQLKDDSQTRIGKNLAVKSTIQLVLQVVVGVTTVLSVIWFRREPIVALKGDLFPLTTMLRYPSDMPNAISTHVWVLITNVSIRTLLKPVIS
;
A
#
# COMPACT_ATOMS: atom_id res chain seq x y z
N MET A 1 6.89 -8.65 4.14
CA MET A 1 5.70 -8.15 3.41
C MET A 1 5.10 -9.15 2.40
N THR A 2 5.78 -10.23 2.03
CA THR A 2 5.35 -11.17 0.96
C THR A 2 4.13 -12.03 1.27
N ARG A 3 3.86 -12.36 2.55
CA ARG A 3 2.76 -13.27 2.91
C ARG A 3 1.35 -12.66 2.80
N ILE A 4 1.23 -11.35 3.02
CA ILE A 4 -0.06 -10.65 2.87
C ILE A 4 -0.43 -10.59 1.39
N ALA A 5 0.54 -10.25 0.52
CA ALA A 5 0.33 -10.23 -0.93
C ALA A 5 -0.11 -11.60 -1.48
N ALA A 6 0.47 -12.70 -0.99
CA ALA A 6 0.09 -14.06 -1.40
C ALA A 6 -1.36 -14.42 -1.02
N CYS A 7 -1.88 -13.91 0.10
CA CYS A 7 -3.26 -14.15 0.52
C CYS A 7 -4.27 -13.40 -0.36
N PHE A 8 -3.94 -12.17 -0.77
CA PHE A 8 -4.77 -11.35 -1.67
C PHE A 8 -4.63 -11.71 -3.15
N ALA A 9 -3.55 -12.39 -3.54
CA ALA A 9 -3.31 -12.88 -4.88
C ALA A 9 -3.91 -14.28 -5.13
N ARG A 10 -4.51 -14.91 -4.11
CA ARG A 10 -5.07 -16.25 -4.24
C ARG A 10 -6.23 -16.22 -5.26
N PRO A 11 -6.14 -16.97 -6.37
CA PRO A 11 -7.20 -16.97 -7.36
C PRO A 11 -8.49 -17.55 -6.77
N SER A 12 -9.65 -17.03 -7.20
CA SER A 12 -10.94 -17.60 -6.80
C SER A 12 -11.09 -19.03 -7.35
N ASN A 13 -12.02 -19.81 -6.79
CA ASN A 13 -12.33 -21.13 -7.35
C ASN A 13 -12.84 -21.02 -8.81
N GLU A 14 -13.56 -19.94 -9.13
CA GLU A 14 -14.01 -19.66 -10.48
C GLU A 14 -12.83 -19.38 -11.43
N GLU A 15 -11.87 -18.53 -11.04
CA GLU A 15 -10.67 -18.28 -11.85
C GLU A 15 -9.86 -19.56 -12.10
N ARG A 16 -9.81 -20.47 -11.13
CA ARG A 16 -9.17 -21.78 -11.29
C ARG A 16 -9.91 -22.66 -12.30
N SER A 17 -11.25 -22.66 -12.26
CA SER A 17 -12.05 -23.38 -13.25
C SER A 17 -11.87 -22.83 -14.66
N VAL A 18 -11.86 -21.50 -14.83
CA VAL A 18 -11.60 -20.83 -16.12
C VAL A 18 -10.20 -21.16 -16.63
N TRP A 19 -9.19 -21.15 -15.76
CA TRP A 19 -7.83 -21.61 -16.10
C TRP A 19 -7.81 -23.05 -16.58
N SER A 20 -8.53 -23.95 -15.92
CA SER A 20 -8.61 -25.34 -16.33
C SER A 20 -9.30 -25.50 -17.69
N GLU A 21 -10.32 -24.68 -17.98
CA GLU A 21 -11.00 -24.67 -19.28
C GLU A 21 -10.07 -24.14 -20.37
N ILE A 22 -9.29 -23.08 -20.13
CA ILE A 22 -8.28 -22.57 -21.06
C ILE A 22 -7.25 -23.66 -21.39
N LEU A 23 -6.76 -24.38 -20.38
CA LEU A 23 -5.81 -25.47 -20.59
C LEU A 23 -6.41 -26.61 -21.43
N LYS A 24 -7.66 -26.97 -21.17
CA LYS A 24 -8.39 -27.98 -21.94
C LYS A 24 -8.57 -27.55 -23.40
N LEU A 25 -8.99 -26.30 -23.65
CA LEU A 25 -9.18 -25.76 -24.99
C LEU A 25 -7.84 -25.65 -25.75
N LYS A 26 -6.75 -25.29 -25.07
CA LYS A 26 -5.39 -25.29 -25.67
C LYS A 26 -4.93 -26.71 -26.03
N ALA A 27 -5.28 -27.72 -25.22
CA ALA A 27 -4.97 -29.11 -25.54
C ALA A 27 -5.76 -29.59 -26.77
N GLU A 28 -7.05 -29.27 -26.84
CA GLU A 28 -7.91 -29.56 -28.00
C GLU A 28 -7.40 -28.85 -29.28
N GLN A 29 -6.98 -27.60 -29.15
CA GLN A 29 -6.43 -26.82 -30.26
C GLN A 29 -5.18 -27.43 -30.89
N LYS A 30 -4.31 -28.06 -30.10
CA LYS A 30 -3.10 -28.72 -30.60
C LYS A 30 -3.40 -29.90 -31.52
N GLY A 31 -4.60 -30.50 -31.42
CA GLY A 31 -5.04 -31.58 -32.28
C GLY A 31 -5.59 -31.12 -33.63
N ILE A 32 -5.82 -29.82 -33.82
CA ILE A 32 -6.44 -29.24 -35.02
C ILE A 32 -5.35 -28.71 -35.95
N SER A 33 -5.36 -29.13 -37.23
CA SER A 33 -4.45 -28.58 -38.23
C SER A 33 -4.81 -27.11 -38.51
N MET A 34 -3.90 -26.19 -38.19
CA MET A 34 -4.10 -24.76 -38.44
C MET A 34 -4.24 -24.43 -39.93
N LYS A 35 -3.63 -25.23 -40.82
CA LYS A 35 -3.70 -25.04 -42.27
C LYS A 35 -4.97 -25.62 -42.88
N ASP A 36 -5.31 -26.85 -42.52
CA ASP A 36 -6.40 -27.59 -43.18
C ASP A 36 -7.76 -27.30 -42.53
N GLU A 37 -7.76 -27.03 -41.21
CA GLU A 37 -8.96 -26.79 -40.40
C GLU A 37 -8.97 -25.39 -39.78
N PHE A 38 -8.48 -24.39 -40.52
CA PHE A 38 -8.31 -23.02 -40.05
C PHE A 38 -9.56 -22.41 -39.40
N ALA A 39 -10.75 -22.71 -39.92
CA ALA A 39 -12.01 -22.22 -39.36
C ALA A 39 -12.27 -22.76 -37.95
N ALA A 40 -12.06 -24.06 -37.73
CA ALA A 40 -12.20 -24.71 -36.43
C ALA A 40 -11.13 -24.19 -35.45
N TYR A 41 -9.87 -24.12 -35.91
CA TYR A 41 -8.76 -23.56 -35.13
C TYR A 41 -9.05 -22.12 -34.68
N SER A 42 -9.49 -21.27 -35.60
CA SER A 42 -9.78 -19.86 -35.33
C SER A 42 -10.94 -19.67 -34.36
N LYS A 43 -11.97 -20.52 -34.44
CA LYS A 43 -13.09 -20.48 -33.49
C LYS A 43 -12.63 -20.83 -32.07
N LEU A 44 -11.78 -21.84 -31.94
CA LEU A 44 -11.22 -22.26 -30.66
C LEU A 44 -10.26 -21.21 -30.10
N GLN A 45 -9.41 -20.61 -30.94
CA GLN A 45 -8.53 -19.49 -30.56
C GLN A 45 -9.32 -18.30 -30.02
N ARG A 46 -10.42 -17.92 -30.68
CA ARG A 46 -11.29 -16.82 -30.21
C ARG A 46 -11.89 -17.13 -28.84
N LYS A 47 -12.30 -18.39 -28.60
CA LYS A 47 -12.81 -18.82 -27.29
C LYS A 47 -11.74 -18.73 -26.21
N ILE A 48 -10.51 -19.19 -26.50
CA ILE A 48 -9.35 -19.08 -25.60
C ILE A 48 -9.07 -17.61 -25.28
N ASN A 49 -8.94 -16.76 -26.30
CA ASN A 49 -8.65 -15.33 -26.12
C ASN A 49 -9.73 -14.63 -25.28
N LYS A 50 -11.01 -15.00 -25.44
CA LYS A 50 -12.10 -14.45 -24.65
C LYS A 50 -11.95 -14.79 -23.17
N LEU A 51 -11.67 -16.06 -22.85
CA LEU A 51 -11.49 -16.51 -21.47
C LEU A 51 -10.22 -15.92 -20.83
N GLU A 52 -9.12 -15.79 -21.60
CA GLU A 52 -7.90 -15.12 -21.14
C GLU A 52 -8.14 -13.62 -20.85
N SER A 53 -8.92 -12.94 -21.69
CA SER A 53 -9.31 -11.55 -21.46
C SER A 53 -10.12 -11.40 -20.17
N GLN A 54 -11.13 -12.25 -19.98
CA GLN A 54 -11.96 -12.25 -18.77
C GLN A 54 -11.10 -12.43 -17.50
N LEU A 55 -10.20 -13.40 -17.51
CA LEU A 55 -9.33 -13.67 -16.38
C LEU A 55 -8.39 -12.49 -16.05
N LYS A 56 -7.93 -11.78 -17.08
CA LYS A 56 -7.11 -10.57 -16.93
C LYS A 56 -7.92 -9.44 -16.29
N ASP A 57 -9.15 -9.22 -16.75
CA ASP A 57 -10.04 -8.18 -16.24
C ASP A 57 -10.45 -8.44 -14.78
N ASP A 58 -10.73 -9.71 -14.44
CA ASP A 58 -11.06 -10.14 -13.08
C ASP A 58 -9.87 -9.91 -12.12
N SER A 59 -8.65 -10.24 -12.57
CA SER A 59 -7.42 -10.00 -11.82
C SER A 59 -7.16 -8.51 -11.59
N GLN A 60 -7.29 -7.68 -12.63
CA GLN A 60 -7.12 -6.23 -12.53
C GLN A 60 -8.17 -5.61 -11.60
N THR A 61 -9.42 -6.04 -11.70
CA THR A 61 -10.51 -5.59 -10.83
C THR A 61 -10.24 -5.93 -9.37
N ARG A 62 -9.74 -7.14 -9.08
CA ARG A 62 -9.35 -7.55 -7.72
C ARG A 62 -8.22 -6.69 -7.17
N ILE A 63 -7.18 -6.45 -7.97
CA ILE A 63 -6.06 -5.59 -7.57
C ILE A 63 -6.56 -4.17 -7.29
N GLY A 64 -7.40 -3.61 -8.16
CA GLY A 64 -7.99 -2.28 -8.00
C GLY A 64 -8.84 -2.16 -6.73
N LYS A 65 -9.76 -3.11 -6.49
CA LYS A 65 -10.60 -3.14 -5.28
C LYS A 65 -9.76 -3.24 -4.01
N ASN A 66 -8.76 -4.11 -3.99
CA ASN A 66 -7.87 -4.25 -2.82
C ASN A 66 -7.04 -2.99 -2.57
N LEU A 67 -6.53 -2.36 -3.63
CA LEU A 67 -5.78 -1.11 -3.51
C LEU A 67 -6.67 0.01 -2.96
N ALA A 68 -7.91 0.13 -3.46
CA ALA A 68 -8.88 1.09 -2.97
C ALA A 68 -9.17 0.87 -1.48
N VAL A 69 -9.52 -0.36 -1.06
CA VAL A 69 -9.78 -0.69 0.35
C VAL A 69 -8.57 -0.39 1.23
N LYS A 70 -7.38 -0.83 0.82
CA LYS A 70 -6.14 -0.57 1.58
C LYS A 70 -5.86 0.92 1.71
N SER A 71 -6.06 1.68 0.63
CA SER A 71 -5.89 3.14 0.62
C SER A 71 -6.89 3.82 1.55
N THR A 72 -8.16 3.40 1.52
CA THR A 72 -9.20 3.92 2.42
C THR A 72 -8.86 3.65 3.88
N ILE A 73 -8.48 2.42 4.24
CA ILE A 73 -8.10 2.06 5.62
C ILE A 73 -6.88 2.88 6.06
N GLN A 74 -5.87 2.99 5.19
CA GLN A 74 -4.67 3.78 5.47
C GLN A 74 -5.03 5.25 5.74
N LEU A 75 -5.89 5.84 4.92
CA LEU A 75 -6.35 7.21 5.07
C LEU A 75 -7.10 7.39 6.38
N VAL A 76 -8.04 6.50 6.70
CA VAL A 76 -8.81 6.56 7.97
C VAL A 76 -7.87 6.48 9.18
N LEU A 77 -6.94 5.53 9.19
CA LEU A 77 -5.97 5.40 10.28
C LEU A 77 -5.10 6.66 10.41
N GLN A 78 -4.67 7.23 9.28
CA GLN A 78 -3.85 8.45 9.27
C GLN A 78 -4.62 9.66 9.82
N VAL A 79 -5.91 9.78 9.49
CA VAL A 79 -6.78 10.81 10.05
C VAL A 79 -6.96 10.60 11.56
N VAL A 80 -7.24 9.38 12.01
CA VAL A 80 -7.40 9.07 13.45
C VAL A 80 -6.13 9.38 14.24
N VAL A 81 -4.97 9.01 13.71
CA VAL A 81 -3.67 9.34 14.32
C VAL A 81 -3.44 10.84 14.35
N GLY A 82 -3.74 11.54 13.26
CA GLY A 82 -3.64 13.01 13.18
C GLY A 82 -4.51 13.70 14.22
N VAL A 83 -5.79 13.32 14.32
CA VAL A 83 -6.73 13.86 15.31
C VAL A 83 -6.27 13.56 16.73
N THR A 84 -5.86 12.32 17.01
CA THR A 84 -5.35 11.93 18.33
C THR A 84 -4.11 12.73 18.71
N THR A 85 -3.22 12.98 17.74
CA THR A 85 -2.02 13.80 17.92
C THR A 85 -2.40 15.25 18.23
N VAL A 86 -3.32 15.85 17.46
CA VAL A 86 -3.78 17.22 17.70
C VAL A 86 -4.47 17.36 19.06
N LEU A 87 -5.31 16.40 19.45
CA LEU A 87 -5.94 16.38 20.77
C LEU A 87 -4.89 16.28 21.89
N SER A 88 -3.89 15.41 21.71
CA SER A 88 -2.77 15.28 22.65
C SER A 88 -1.96 16.57 22.76
N VAL A 89 -1.67 17.24 21.63
CA VAL A 89 -1.04 18.57 21.60
C VAL A 89 -1.82 19.57 22.43
N ILE A 90 -3.13 19.62 22.25
CA ILE A 90 -3.99 20.62 22.91
C ILE A 90 -4.03 20.35 24.42
N TRP A 91 -4.11 19.09 24.83
CA TRP A 91 -4.27 18.67 26.23
C TRP A 91 -2.97 18.71 27.04
N PHE A 92 -1.85 18.27 26.45
CA PHE A 92 -0.54 18.19 27.11
C PHE A 92 0.33 19.43 26.88
N ARG A 93 -0.26 20.53 26.38
CA ARG A 93 0.45 21.78 26.07
C ARG A 93 1.21 22.39 27.24
N ARG A 94 0.85 22.01 28.48
CA ARG A 94 1.37 22.58 29.73
C ARG A 94 2.48 21.76 30.39
N GLU A 95 2.83 20.59 29.88
CA GLU A 95 3.88 19.75 30.46
C GLU A 95 5.08 19.62 29.51
N PRO A 96 6.18 20.36 29.74
CA PRO A 96 7.39 20.28 28.94
C PRO A 96 8.17 19.00 29.28
N ILE A 97 8.40 18.12 28.30
CA ILE A 97 9.16 16.88 28.51
C ILE A 97 10.66 17.16 28.72
N VAL A 98 11.21 18.21 28.10
CA VAL A 98 12.63 18.56 28.23
C VAL A 98 12.80 20.08 28.24
N ALA A 99 13.33 20.64 29.33
CA ALA A 99 13.76 22.03 29.41
C ALA A 99 15.26 22.11 29.12
N LEU A 100 15.66 22.83 28.07
CA LEU A 100 17.07 23.07 27.76
C LEU A 100 17.55 24.34 28.46
N LYS A 101 18.77 24.28 29.03
CA LYS A 101 19.41 25.42 29.71
C LYS A 101 20.06 26.43 28.75
N GLY A 102 20.11 26.15 27.44
CA GLY A 102 20.75 27.00 26.43
C GLY A 102 19.73 27.82 25.65
N ASP A 103 20.14 29.01 25.19
CA ASP A 103 19.35 29.86 24.32
C ASP A 103 19.45 29.35 22.88
N LEU A 104 18.31 28.94 22.29
CA LEU A 104 18.24 28.31 20.96
C LEU A 104 17.83 29.32 19.87
N PHE A 105 18.04 30.61 20.12
CA PHE A 105 17.67 31.69 19.20
C PHE A 105 18.40 31.54 17.86
N PRO A 106 17.74 31.69 16.69
CA PRO A 106 16.35 32.12 16.47
C PRO A 106 15.32 30.98 16.33
N LEU A 107 15.74 29.71 16.44
CA LEU A 107 14.89 28.54 16.19
C LEU A 107 13.98 28.18 17.36
N THR A 108 14.10 28.88 18.50
CA THR A 108 13.26 28.72 19.70
C THR A 108 11.78 28.66 19.37
N THR A 109 11.28 29.57 18.52
CA THR A 109 9.85 29.64 18.18
C THR A 109 9.35 28.39 17.44
N MET A 110 10.15 27.84 16.53
CA MET A 110 9.84 26.62 15.78
C MET A 110 9.97 25.37 16.66
N LEU A 111 11.04 25.27 17.45
CA LEU A 111 11.33 24.11 18.30
C LEU A 111 10.36 23.99 19.48
N ARG A 112 9.89 25.13 19.98
CA ARG A 112 8.99 25.21 21.12
C ARG A 112 7.55 24.87 20.76
N TYR A 113 7.09 25.13 19.53
CA TYR A 113 5.70 24.86 19.14
C TYR A 113 5.34 23.38 19.34
N PRO A 114 4.23 23.03 20.01
CA PRO A 114 3.15 23.87 20.54
C PRO A 114 3.25 24.25 22.03
N SER A 115 4.36 23.95 22.71
CA SER A 115 4.59 24.27 24.13
C SER A 115 4.70 25.79 24.35
N ASP A 116 4.31 26.28 25.51
CA ASP A 116 4.44 27.70 25.86
C ASP A 116 5.75 28.00 26.63
N MET A 117 6.51 26.97 27.00
CA MET A 117 7.72 27.06 27.83
C MET A 117 8.95 27.58 27.06
N PRO A 118 9.57 28.71 27.45
CA PRO A 118 10.78 29.22 26.79
C PRO A 118 11.93 28.20 26.88
N ASN A 119 12.71 28.05 25.80
CA ASN A 119 13.83 27.11 25.68
C ASN A 119 13.47 25.62 25.87
N ALA A 120 12.21 25.24 25.67
CA ALA A 120 11.79 23.84 25.63
C ALA A 120 11.64 23.34 24.18
N ILE A 121 11.93 22.04 23.96
CA ILE A 121 11.56 21.35 22.73
C ILE A 121 10.25 20.62 23.00
N SER A 122 9.27 20.78 22.12
CA SER A 122 8.01 20.06 22.26
C SER A 122 8.18 18.57 21.95
N THR A 123 7.40 17.72 22.60
CA THR A 123 7.37 16.27 22.37
C THR A 123 7.19 15.92 20.89
N HIS A 124 6.37 16.72 20.19
CA HIS A 124 6.03 16.49 18.79
C HIS A 124 7.21 16.80 17.88
N VAL A 125 7.87 17.93 18.11
CA VAL A 125 9.09 18.30 17.38
C VAL A 125 10.21 17.28 17.67
N TRP A 126 10.35 16.83 18.93
CA TRP A 126 11.32 15.80 19.30
C TRP A 126 11.06 14.48 18.57
N VAL A 127 9.82 13.98 18.58
CA VAL A 127 9.42 12.74 17.88
C VAL A 127 9.62 12.85 16.36
N LEU A 128 9.36 14.03 15.78
CA LEU A 128 9.62 14.27 14.36
C LEU A 128 11.11 14.22 14.05
N ILE A 129 11.94 14.93 14.82
CA ILE A 129 13.39 14.93 14.66
C ILE A 129 13.94 13.51 14.78
N THR A 130 13.56 12.77 15.84
CA THR A 130 14.05 11.39 16.03
C THR A 130 13.61 10.48 14.89
N ASN A 131 12.36 10.58 14.42
CA ASN A 131 11.89 9.77 13.29
C ASN A 131 12.63 10.09 11.98
N VAL A 132 12.88 11.37 11.69
CA VAL A 132 13.63 11.81 10.50
C VAL A 132 15.09 11.37 10.59
N SER A 133 15.73 11.54 11.75
CA SER A 133 17.11 11.11 12.00
C SER A 133 17.24 9.60 11.84
N ILE A 134 16.37 8.81 12.49
CA ILE A 134 16.36 7.34 12.38
C ILE A 134 16.19 6.90 10.92
N ARG A 135 15.24 7.48 10.17
CA ARG A 135 15.03 7.13 8.76
C ARG A 135 16.21 7.49 7.87
N THR A 136 16.86 8.62 8.12
CA THR A 136 18.01 9.07 7.35
C THR A 136 19.24 8.20 7.65
N LEU A 137 19.44 7.83 8.91
CA LEU A 137 20.55 6.98 9.35
C LEU A 137 20.38 5.50 8.99
N LEU A 138 19.15 4.98 8.98
CA LEU A 138 18.88 3.59 8.60
C LEU A 138 18.80 3.37 7.09
N LYS A 139 18.48 4.39 6.29
CA LYS A 139 18.46 4.32 4.82
C LYS A 139 19.74 3.69 4.21
N PRO A 140 20.96 4.11 4.59
CA PRO A 140 22.19 3.50 4.07
C PRO A 140 22.52 2.12 4.66
N VAL A 141 21.88 1.71 5.76
CA VAL A 141 22.14 0.42 6.43
C VAL A 141 21.25 -0.70 5.88
N ILE A 142 20.08 -0.34 5.34
CA ILE A 142 19.07 -1.30 4.83
C ILE A 142 19.09 -1.37 3.29
N SER A 143 19.74 -0.42 2.61
CA SER A 143 19.97 -0.45 1.16
C SER A 143 21.13 -1.36 0.79
#